data_AF-A0A316KHS1-F1
#
_entry.id   AF-A0A316KHS1-F1
#
_cell.length_a   1.000
_cell.length_b   1.000
_cell.length_c   1.000
_cell.angle_alpha   90.00
_cell.angle_beta   90.00
_cell.angle_gamma   90.00
#
_symmetry.space_group_name_H-M   'P 1'
#
loop_
_entity.id
_entity.type
_entity.pdbx_description
1 polymer ?
#
loop_
_entity_poly.entity_id
_entity_poly.type
_entity_poly.pdbx_seq_one_letter_code
_entity_poly.pdbx_strand_id
1 'polypeptide(L)'
;MRWLFICLIFVSCNSGEKKIVQQPAPPLPANTPEVLNDNVKAIQIRLNNSTNVMVEGVIVDSLELKNSIRNAKRSKGDTATVVIHLKGDTEFGMFTAVHRSLEELLQEERDSVAQLRFNADYGNLSETQQAIIKRKHHLRIIEKMKR
;
A
#
# COMPACT_ATOMS: atom_id res chain seq x y z
N MET A 1 -75.98 24.04 5.72
CA MET A 1 -75.08 23.29 4.83
C MET A 1 -73.64 23.61 5.20
N ARG A 2 -72.82 22.56 5.33
CA ARG A 2 -71.35 22.51 5.21
C ARG A 2 -70.50 23.22 6.26
N TRP A 3 -70.13 22.41 7.24
CA TRP A 3 -68.88 22.47 7.99
C TRP A 3 -67.68 22.42 7.03
N LEU A 4 -66.63 23.18 7.32
CA LEU A 4 -65.28 22.91 6.82
C LEU A 4 -64.26 23.31 7.88
N PHE A 5 -63.85 22.28 8.63
CA PHE A 5 -62.64 22.25 9.44
C PHE A 5 -61.43 22.35 8.51
N ILE A 6 -60.48 23.25 8.81
CA ILE A 6 -59.12 23.16 8.29
C ILE A 6 -58.19 23.01 9.50
N CYS A 7 -57.79 21.76 9.74
CA CYS A 7 -56.72 21.40 10.66
C CYS A 7 -55.38 21.77 10.02
N LEU A 8 -54.69 22.78 10.57
CA LEU A 8 -53.30 23.07 10.25
C LEU A 8 -52.42 22.28 11.24
N ILE A 9 -52.01 21.08 10.81
CA ILE A 9 -51.05 20.25 11.53
C ILE A 9 -49.66 20.83 11.25
N PHE A 10 -49.10 21.56 12.21
CA PHE A 10 -47.66 21.79 12.25
C PHE A 10 -47.00 20.47 12.66
N VAL A 11 -46.44 19.78 11.65
CA VAL A 11 -45.52 18.66 11.83
C VAL A 11 -44.26 19.24 12.50
N SER A 12 -44.19 19.10 13.82
CA SER A 12 -42.96 19.30 14.57
C SER A 12 -42.00 18.20 14.15
N CYS A 13 -40.97 18.58 13.40
CA CYS A 13 -39.89 17.69 12.98
C CYS A 13 -39.07 17.34 14.22
N ASN A 14 -39.41 16.23 14.85
CA ASN A 14 -38.67 15.68 15.99
C ASN A 14 -37.36 15.08 15.44
N SER A 15 -36.34 15.92 15.24
CA SER A 15 -34.97 15.49 15.00
C SER A 15 -34.44 14.89 16.30
N GLY A 16 -34.84 13.65 16.58
CA GLY A 16 -34.20 12.81 17.57
C GLY A 16 -32.77 12.56 17.13
N GLU A 17 -31.83 13.33 17.68
CA GLU A 17 -30.41 13.02 17.65
C GLU A 17 -30.22 11.63 18.28
N LYS A 18 -30.11 10.61 17.42
CA LYS A 18 -29.55 9.34 17.84
C LYS A 18 -28.09 9.59 18.19
N LYS A 19 -27.78 9.72 19.48
CA LYS A 19 -26.41 9.58 19.99
C LYS A 19 -25.86 8.27 19.47
N ILE A 20 -24.93 8.34 18.52
CA ILE A 20 -24.16 7.19 18.05
C ILE A 20 -23.36 6.72 19.26
N VAL A 21 -23.76 5.62 19.87
CA VAL A 21 -22.97 4.94 20.89
C VAL A 21 -21.71 4.48 20.18
N GLN A 22 -20.60 5.21 20.39
CA GLN A 22 -19.29 4.76 19.96
C GLN A 22 -18.96 3.49 20.74
N GLN A 23 -19.28 2.34 20.13
CA GLN A 23 -18.74 1.07 20.58
C GLN A 23 -17.22 1.17 20.41
N PRO A 24 -16.42 1.01 21.48
CA PRO A 24 -14.97 0.96 21.34
C PRO A 24 -14.64 -0.16 20.35
N ALA A 25 -13.77 0.14 19.39
CA ALA A 25 -13.33 -0.85 18.41
C ALA A 25 -12.83 -2.10 19.16
N PRO A 26 -13.22 -3.31 18.72
CA PRO A 26 -12.76 -4.53 19.38
C PRO A 26 -11.23 -4.54 19.40
N PRO A 27 -10.60 -4.90 20.54
CA PRO A 27 -9.15 -4.91 20.65
C PRO A 27 -8.58 -5.83 19.57
N LEU A 28 -7.63 -5.31 18.80
CA LEU A 28 -6.92 -6.09 17.79
C LEU A 28 -6.30 -7.32 18.47
N PRO A 29 -6.52 -8.54 17.95
CA PRO A 29 -6.01 -9.74 18.58
C PRO A 29 -4.48 -9.70 18.61
N ALA A 30 -3.93 -9.73 19.83
CA ALA A 30 -2.50 -9.87 20.05
C ALA A 30 -2.05 -11.21 19.45
N ASN A 31 -1.23 -11.14 18.40
CA ASN A 31 -0.58 -12.29 17.75
C ASN A 31 -1.48 -13.16 16.86
N THR A 32 -2.19 -12.56 15.90
CA THR A 32 -2.70 -13.33 14.76
C THR A 32 -1.71 -13.21 13.59
N PRO A 33 -1.00 -14.27 13.20
CA PRO A 33 -0.24 -14.26 11.95
C PRO A 33 -1.26 -14.15 10.81
N GLU A 34 -1.35 -12.96 10.23
CA GLU A 34 -2.27 -12.69 9.13
C GLU A 34 -1.67 -13.28 7.85
N VAL A 35 -1.98 -14.55 7.58
CA VAL A 35 -1.50 -15.32 6.43
C VAL A 35 -1.96 -14.65 5.13
N LEU A 36 -1.04 -13.97 4.48
CA LEU A 36 -1.20 -13.40 3.14
C LEU A 36 -1.00 -14.52 2.11
N ASN A 37 -2.07 -15.23 1.78
CA ASN A 37 -2.09 -16.03 0.56
C ASN A 37 -2.20 -15.06 -0.62
N ASP A 38 -1.10 -14.84 -1.34
CA ASP A 38 -1.07 -14.65 -2.80
C ASP A 38 0.37 -14.56 -3.32
N ASN A 39 0.74 -15.57 -4.12
CA ASN A 39 2.00 -15.80 -4.84
C ASN A 39 3.25 -16.00 -3.95
N VAL A 40 3.73 -17.25 -3.82
CA VAL A 40 4.88 -17.64 -2.96
C VAL A 40 6.15 -16.81 -3.22
N LYS A 41 6.32 -16.30 -4.45
CA LYS A 41 7.47 -15.49 -4.86
C LYS A 41 7.30 -13.97 -4.70
N ALA A 42 6.15 -13.47 -4.24
CA ALA A 42 5.95 -12.04 -4.08
C ALA A 42 6.50 -11.53 -2.75
N ILE A 43 7.11 -10.34 -2.75
CA ILE A 43 7.47 -9.59 -1.54
C ILE A 43 6.26 -8.73 -1.17
N GLN A 44 5.66 -8.98 -0.02
CA GLN A 44 4.44 -8.33 0.41
C GLN A 44 4.75 -7.18 1.35
N ILE A 45 4.24 -5.99 1.02
CA ILE A 45 4.33 -4.78 1.83
C ILE A 45 2.91 -4.41 2.24
N ARG A 46 2.67 -4.25 3.54
CA ARG A 46 1.41 -3.74 4.10
C ARG A 46 1.67 -2.37 4.70
N LEU A 47 0.87 -1.40 4.27
CA LEU A 47 0.90 -0.07 4.85
C LEU A 47 0.05 -0.10 6.13
N ASN A 48 0.64 0.34 7.24
CA ASN A 48 -0.04 0.49 8.52
C ASN A 48 -0.18 1.99 8.84
N ASN A 49 0.27 2.41 10.02
CA ASN A 49 0.26 3.80 10.46
C ASN A 49 1.47 4.60 9.91
N SER A 50 1.51 5.89 10.22
CA SER A 50 2.33 6.92 9.55
C SER A 50 3.84 6.69 9.50
N THR A 51 4.42 5.81 10.32
CA THR A 51 5.88 5.61 10.38
C THR A 51 6.34 4.20 10.05
N ASN A 52 5.45 3.22 10.09
CA ASN A 52 5.82 1.81 10.08
C ASN A 52 5.13 1.06 8.92
N VAL A 53 5.92 0.29 8.19
CA VAL A 53 5.45 -0.67 7.18
C VAL A 53 5.63 -2.08 7.67
N MET A 54 4.82 -3.00 7.18
CA MET A 54 5.06 -4.43 7.39
C MET A 54 5.55 -5.06 6.09
N VAL A 55 6.74 -5.64 6.10
CA VAL A 55 7.35 -6.34 4.96
C VAL A 55 7.45 -7.81 5.31
N GLU A 56 6.81 -8.69 4.53
CA GLU A 56 6.83 -10.15 4.77
C GLU A 56 6.42 -10.55 6.21
N GLY A 57 5.46 -9.83 6.78
CA GLY A 57 4.99 -10.07 8.15
C GLY A 57 5.85 -9.45 9.26
N VAL A 58 6.93 -8.76 8.92
CA VAL A 58 7.82 -8.06 9.87
C VAL A 58 7.57 -6.56 9.83
N ILE A 59 7.31 -5.94 10.99
CA ILE A 59 7.16 -4.49 11.11
C ILE A 59 8.55 -3.85 11.05
N VAL A 60 8.72 -2.90 10.15
CA VAL A 60 9.97 -2.16 9.94
C VAL A 60 9.67 -0.67 9.83
N ASP A 61 10.65 0.16 10.19
CA ASP A 61 10.57 1.60 9.95
C ASP A 61 10.53 1.87 8.44
N SER A 62 9.73 2.84 8.02
CA SER A 62 9.68 3.30 6.63
C SER A 62 11.06 3.61 6.02
N LEU A 63 12.02 4.11 6.83
CA LEU A 63 13.40 4.38 6.42
C LEU A 63 14.19 3.10 6.09
N GLU A 64 13.83 1.98 6.72
CA GLU A 64 14.48 0.67 6.51
C GLU A 64 13.83 -0.15 5.39
N LEU A 65 12.80 0.38 4.73
CA LEU A 65 12.03 -0.32 3.71
C LEU A 65 12.93 -0.87 2.57
N LYS A 66 13.84 -0.05 2.03
CA LYS A 66 14.72 -0.47 0.92
C LYS A 66 15.59 -1.67 1.31
N ASN A 67 16.13 -1.66 2.53
CA ASN A 67 16.96 -2.76 3.03
C ASN A 67 16.13 -4.02 3.31
N SER A 68 14.93 -3.85 3.86
CA SER A 68 13.99 -4.95 4.09
C SER A 68 13.59 -5.65 2.80
N ILE A 69 13.32 -4.89 1.72
CA ILE A 69 13.01 -5.46 0.40
C ILE A 69 14.22 -6.21 -0.18
N ARG A 70 15.43 -5.66 -0.08
CA ARG A 70 16.65 -6.35 -0.53
C ARG A 70 16.86 -7.67 0.19
N ASN A 71 16.64 -7.70 1.49
CA ASN A 71 16.72 -8.92 2.28
C ASN A 71 15.67 -9.95 1.84
N ALA A 72 14.43 -9.50 1.59
CA ALA A 72 13.38 -10.36 1.06
C ALA A 72 13.68 -10.87 -0.36
N LYS A 73 14.37 -10.09 -1.20
CA LYS A 73 14.83 -10.55 -2.53
C LYS A 73 15.89 -11.65 -2.44
N ARG A 74 16.77 -11.64 -1.43
CA ARG A 74 17.75 -12.72 -1.23
C ARG A 74 17.09 -14.07 -0.98
N SER A 75 15.93 -14.10 -0.32
CA SER A 75 15.19 -15.34 -0.06
C SER A 75 14.20 -15.70 -1.18
N LYS A 76 13.55 -14.71 -1.81
CA LYS A 76 12.51 -14.95 -2.85
C LYS A 76 13.02 -14.91 -4.30
N GLY A 77 14.24 -14.43 -4.50
CA GLY A 77 14.88 -14.22 -5.80
C GLY A 77 14.74 -12.79 -6.33
N ASP A 78 15.69 -12.38 -7.18
CA ASP A 78 15.77 -11.01 -7.71
C ASP A 78 14.54 -10.61 -8.57
N THR A 79 13.83 -11.59 -9.11
CA THR A 79 12.62 -11.41 -9.92
C THR A 79 11.34 -11.41 -9.09
N ALA A 80 11.44 -11.41 -7.77
CA ALA A 80 10.28 -11.39 -6.88
C ALA A 80 9.46 -10.10 -7.09
N THR A 81 8.16 -10.27 -7.31
CA THR A 81 7.22 -9.17 -7.48
C THR A 81 6.96 -8.50 -6.13
N VAL A 82 7.05 -7.17 -6.03
CA VAL A 82 6.63 -6.45 -4.81
C VAL A 82 5.15 -6.10 -4.89
N VAL A 83 4.36 -6.52 -3.90
CA VAL A 83 2.92 -6.28 -3.80
C VAL A 83 2.65 -5.35 -2.63
N ILE A 84 1.89 -4.28 -2.86
CA ILE A 84 1.52 -3.32 -1.80
C ILE A 84 0.06 -3.51 -1.45
N HIS A 85 -0.18 -3.80 -0.17
CA HIS A 85 -1.50 -3.93 0.42
C HIS A 85 -1.83 -2.63 1.16
N LEU A 86 -2.94 -2.02 0.75
CA LEU A 86 -3.43 -0.75 1.26
C LEU A 86 -4.67 -1.03 2.12
N LYS A 87 -4.67 -0.54 3.35
CA LYS A 87 -5.90 -0.45 4.15
C LYS A 87 -6.62 0.87 3.83
N GLY A 88 -7.95 0.89 3.94
CA GLY A 88 -8.75 2.07 3.59
C GLY A 88 -8.46 3.32 4.43
N ASP A 89 -7.85 3.14 5.60
CA ASP A 89 -7.40 4.18 6.54
C ASP A 89 -5.92 4.55 6.39
N THR A 90 -5.23 4.05 5.36
CA THR A 90 -3.81 4.38 5.12
C THR A 90 -3.67 5.87 4.81
N GLU A 91 -2.80 6.56 5.55
CA GLU A 91 -2.49 7.97 5.26
C GLU A 91 -1.86 8.14 3.87
N PHE A 92 -2.31 9.14 3.13
CA PHE A 92 -1.79 9.44 1.79
C PHE A 92 -0.27 9.72 1.81
N GLY A 93 0.22 10.40 2.85
CA GLY A 93 1.65 10.64 3.05
C GLY A 93 2.45 9.34 3.15
N MET A 94 1.91 8.33 3.85
CA MET A 94 2.53 7.02 3.98
C MET A 94 2.58 6.28 2.64
N PHE A 95 1.47 6.31 1.90
CA PHE A 95 1.41 5.72 0.56
C PHE A 95 2.46 6.32 -0.38
N THR A 96 2.52 7.66 -0.45
CA THR A 96 3.46 8.36 -1.34
C THR A 96 4.91 8.15 -0.94
N ALA A 97 5.22 8.12 0.37
CA ALA A 97 6.57 7.85 0.87
C ALA A 97 7.06 6.43 0.49
N VAL A 98 6.19 5.43 0.64
CA VAL A 98 6.52 4.05 0.25
C VAL A 98 6.65 3.93 -1.27
N HIS A 99 5.76 4.55 -2.04
CA HIS A 99 5.83 4.53 -3.50
C HIS A 99 7.15 5.12 -4.00
N ARG A 100 7.53 6.30 -3.48
CA ARG A 100 8.81 6.94 -3.81
C ARG A 100 10.00 6.06 -3.45
N SER A 101 9.99 5.43 -2.27
CA SER A 101 11.07 4.53 -1.83
C SER A 101 11.23 3.32 -2.77
N LEU A 102 10.12 2.81 -3.30
CA LEU A 102 10.13 1.71 -4.28
C LEU A 102 10.66 2.16 -5.64
N GLU A 103 10.32 3.35 -6.10
CA GLU A 103 10.86 3.93 -7.33
C GLU A 103 12.37 4.19 -7.23
N GLU A 104 12.83 4.75 -6.11
CA GLU A 104 14.26 4.94 -5.83
C GLU A 104 15.00 3.60 -5.83
N LEU A 105 14.47 2.58 -5.14
CA LEU A 105 15.06 1.25 -5.13
C LEU A 105 15.12 0.63 -6.53
N LEU A 106 14.06 0.79 -7.34
CA LEU A 106 14.04 0.33 -8.72
C LEU A 106 15.13 0.99 -9.56
N GLN A 107 15.30 2.30 -9.39
CA GLN A 107 16.30 3.08 -10.11
C GLN A 107 17.72 2.66 -9.69
N GLU A 108 17.98 2.54 -8.39
CA GLU A 108 19.27 2.05 -7.86
C GLU A 108 19.63 0.67 -8.42
N GLU A 109 18.66 -0.25 -8.50
CA GLU A 109 18.88 -1.57 -9.10
C GLU A 109 19.17 -1.50 -10.61
N ARG A 110 18.45 -0.65 -11.34
CA ARG A 110 18.65 -0.46 -12.77
C ARG A 110 20.01 0.16 -13.08
N ASP A 111 20.42 1.18 -12.32
CA ASP A 111 21.72 1.82 -12.45
C ASP A 111 22.85 0.84 -12.14
N SER A 112 22.70 0.02 -11.09
CA SER A 112 23.67 -1.05 -10.79
C SER A 112 23.84 -2.03 -11.97
N VAL A 113 22.75 -2.48 -12.59
CA VAL A 113 22.80 -3.39 -13.75
C VAL A 113 23.34 -2.68 -14.99
N ALA A 114 22.98 -1.42 -15.20
CA ALA A 114 23.46 -0.60 -16.31
C ALA A 114 24.98 -0.38 -16.21
N GLN A 115 25.48 -0.05 -15.03
CA GLN A 115 26.90 0.10 -14.77
C GLN A 115 27.66 -1.20 -15.04
N LEU A 116 27.13 -2.34 -14.57
CA LEU A 116 27.75 -3.65 -14.76
C LEU A 116 27.78 -4.11 -16.22
N ARG A 117 26.77 -3.76 -17.03
CA ARG A 117 26.64 -4.26 -18.41
C ARG A 117 27.15 -3.30 -19.48
N PHE A 118 27.03 -2.00 -19.23
CA PHE A 118 27.24 -0.95 -20.22
C PHE A 118 28.17 0.17 -19.73
N ASN A 119 28.65 0.11 -18.49
CA ASN A 119 29.52 1.13 -17.88
C ASN A 119 28.93 2.55 -17.95
N ALA A 120 27.62 2.66 -17.77
CA ALA A 120 26.87 3.91 -17.80
C ALA A 120 25.63 3.82 -16.89
N ASP A 121 25.15 4.97 -16.42
CA ASP A 121 23.87 5.07 -15.70
C ASP A 121 22.70 4.70 -16.60
N TYR A 122 21.63 4.15 -16.02
CA TYR A 122 20.47 3.66 -16.75
C TYR A 122 19.78 4.75 -17.58
N GLY A 123 19.70 5.97 -17.04
CA GLY A 123 19.10 7.12 -17.73
C GLY A 123 19.83 7.55 -19.01
N ASN A 124 21.11 7.17 -19.15
CA ASN A 124 21.95 7.52 -20.29
C ASN A 124 22.00 6.43 -21.38
N LEU A 125 21.33 5.30 -21.14
CA LEU A 125 21.27 4.19 -22.10
C LEU A 125 20.26 4.46 -23.22
N SER A 126 20.51 3.89 -24.40
CA SER A 126 19.53 3.85 -25.49
C SER A 126 18.28 3.06 -25.10
N GLU A 127 17.14 3.33 -25.75
CA GLU A 127 15.88 2.65 -25.45
C GLU A 127 15.99 1.11 -25.55
N THR A 128 16.77 0.60 -26.52
CA THR A 128 17.02 -0.83 -26.68
C THR A 128 17.79 -1.42 -25.49
N GLN A 129 18.83 -0.73 -25.00
CA GLN A 129 19.59 -1.14 -23.84
C GLN A 129 18.75 -1.07 -22.55
N GLN A 130 17.94 -0.01 -22.40
CA GLN A 130 17.00 0.10 -21.30
C GLN A 130 15.98 -1.05 -21.32
N ALA A 131 15.46 -1.43 -22.49
CA ALA A 131 14.52 -2.53 -22.63
C ALA A 131 15.10 -3.88 -22.17
N ILE A 132 16.39 -4.13 -22.39
CA ILE A 132 17.10 -5.33 -21.90
C ILE A 132 17.07 -5.35 -20.36
N ILE A 133 17.31 -4.22 -19.70
CA ILE A 133 17.31 -4.11 -18.23
C ILE A 133 15.88 -4.17 -17.67
N LYS A 134 14.91 -3.50 -18.30
CA LYS A 134 13.48 -3.51 -17.89
C LYS A 134 12.88 -4.91 -17.83
N ARG A 135 13.32 -5.83 -18.69
CA ARG A 135 12.86 -7.24 -18.71
C ARG A 135 13.30 -8.06 -17.49
N LYS A 136 14.24 -7.57 -16.69
CA LYS A 136 14.81 -8.30 -15.56
C LYS A 136 14.22 -7.87 -14.21
N HIS A 137 13.80 -6.62 -14.08
CA HIS A 137 13.30 -6.03 -12.83
C HIS A 137 11.88 -5.47 -13.03
N HIS A 138 10.89 -6.34 -12.92
CA HIS A 138 9.49 -5.94 -12.90
C HIS A 138 9.05 -5.75 -11.45
N LEU A 139 9.25 -4.55 -10.90
CA LEU A 139 8.48 -4.13 -9.73
C LEU A 139 7.04 -3.89 -10.20
N ARG A 140 6.20 -4.93 -10.09
CA ARG A 140 4.77 -4.83 -10.39
C ARG A 140 4.02 -4.56 -9.11
N ILE A 141 3.79 -3.28 -8.82
CA ILE A 141 2.93 -2.84 -7.73
C ILE A 141 1.50 -3.30 -8.06
N ILE A 142 0.99 -4.26 -7.30
CA ILE A 142 -0.41 -4.68 -7.37
C ILE A 142 -1.09 -4.12 -6.12
N GLU A 143 -1.98 -3.16 -6.32
CA GLU A 143 -2.79 -2.60 -5.25
C GLU A 143 -3.99 -3.50 -4.99
N LYS A 144 -4.14 -3.95 -3.75
CA LYS A 144 -5.33 -4.67 -3.30
C LYS A 144 -6.03 -3.84 -2.24
N MET A 145 -7.19 -3.27 -2.60
CA MET A 145 -8.10 -2.62 -1.67
C MET A 145 -9.15 -3.62 -1.20
N LYS A 146 -9.24 -3.85 0.11
CA LYS A 146 -10.35 -4.61 0.70
C LYS A 146 -11.50 -3.61 0.91
N ARG A 147 -12.62 -3.83 0.21
CA ARG A 147 -13.88 -3.09 0.45
C ARG A 147 -14.49 -3.48 1.78
#